data_AF-A0ABD5YRU1-F1
#
_entry.id   AF-A0ABD5YRU1-F1
#
_cell.length_a   1.000
_cell.length_b   1.000
_cell.length_c   1.000
_cell.angle_alpha   90.00
_cell.angle_beta   90.00
_cell.angle_gamma   90.00
#
_symmetry.space_group_name_H-M   'P 1'
#
loop_
_entity.id
_entity.type
_entity.pdbx_description
1 polymer ?
#
loop_
_entity_poly.entity_id
_entity_poly.type
_entity_poly.pdbx_seq_one_letter_code
_entity_poly.pdbx_strand_id
1 'polypeptide(L)' 'MADLIVKAAVKDAIDGNVSGDFYDALDEEVHEILADAARRADENNRKTVQARDL' A
#
# COMPACT_ATOMS: atom_id res chain seq x y z
N MET A 1 -6.53 -9.43 7.21
CA MET A 1 -5.93 -8.13 6.87
C MET A 1 -7.00 -7.30 6.21
N ALA A 2 -6.99 -5.98 6.39
CA ALA A 2 -7.96 -5.12 5.71
C ALA A 2 -7.46 -4.85 4.30
N ASP A 3 -8.33 -4.93 3.29
CA ASP A 3 -7.99 -4.52 1.92
C ASP A 3 -7.67 -3.02 1.93
N LEU A 4 -6.40 -2.69 1.67
CA LEU A 4 -5.88 -1.32 1.60
C LEU A 4 -6.20 -0.68 0.25
N ILE A 5 -6.36 -1.50 -0.79
CA ILE A 5 -6.61 -1.02 -2.15
C ILE A 5 -8.10 -1.03 -2.51
N VAL A 6 -8.51 0.01 -3.25
CA VAL A 6 -9.85 0.06 -3.85
C VAL A 6 -9.77 -0.53 -5.27
N LYS A 7 -10.24 -1.76 -5.46
CA LYS A 7 -10.15 -2.48 -6.74
C LYS A 7 -10.72 -1.69 -7.94
N ALA A 8 -11.75 -0.87 -7.72
CA ALA A 8 -12.32 0.00 -8.75
C ALA A 8 -11.31 1.06 -9.23
N ALA A 9 -10.63 1.76 -8.31
CA ALA A 9 -9.62 2.76 -8.66
C ALA A 9 -8.43 2.13 -9.41
N VAL A 10 -8.06 0.90 -9.07
CA VAL A 10 -7.02 0.14 -9.79
C VAL A 10 -7.44 -0.15 -11.23
N LYS A 11 -8.72 -0.52 -11.46
CA LYS A 11 -9.24 -0.72 -12.82
C LYS A 11 -9.29 0.58 -13.61
N ASP A 12 -9.64 1.69 -12.98
CA ASP A 12 -9.67 3.00 -13.64
C ASP A 12 -8.28 3.49 -14.05
N ALA A 13 -7.22 3.01 -13.37
CA ALA A 13 -5.83 3.38 -13.63
C ALA A 13 -5.14 2.48 -14.67
N ILE A 14 -5.74 1.35 -15.07
CA ILE A 14 -5.13 0.38 -15.98
C ILE A 14 -5.99 0.24 -17.24
N ASP A 15 -5.38 0.51 -18.39
CA ASP A 15 -6.00 0.21 -19.69
C ASP A 15 -5.92 -1.30 -19.96
N GLY A 16 -6.89 -2.06 -19.45
CA GLY A 16 -7.00 -3.50 -19.72
C GLY A 16 -7.73 -4.29 -18.65
N ASN A 17 -7.69 -5.62 -18.82
CA ASN A 17 -8.21 -6.55 -17.81
C ASN A 17 -7.17 -6.75 -16.70
N VAL A 18 -7.63 -6.68 -15.45
CA VAL A 18 -6.82 -6.97 -14.27
C VAL A 18 -7.23 -8.33 -13.73
N SER A 19 -6.26 -9.21 -13.49
CA SER A 19 -6.49 -10.54 -12.94
C SER A 19 -6.82 -10.47 -11.44
N GLY A 20 -7.48 -11.50 -10.91
CA GLY A 20 -7.91 -11.51 -9.50
C GLY A 20 -6.74 -11.50 -8.51
N ASP A 21 -5.71 -12.29 -8.82
CA ASP A 21 -4.46 -12.42 -8.06
C ASP A 21 -3.61 -11.15 -8.06
N PHE A 22 -3.74 -10.29 -9.07
CA PHE A 22 -3.06 -8.99 -9.09
C PHE A 22 -3.49 -8.11 -7.91
N TYR A 23 -4.77 -8.14 -7.53
CA TYR A 23 -5.26 -7.34 -6.41
C TYR A 23 -4.64 -7.79 -5.09
N ASP A 24 -4.51 -9.09 -4.89
CA ASP A 24 -3.96 -9.64 -3.66
C ASP A 24 -2.46 -9.30 -3.56
N ALA A 25 -1.71 -9.44 -4.66
CA ALA A 25 -0.31 -9.06 -4.72
C ALA A 25 -0.09 -7.55 -4.50
N LEU A 26 -0.93 -6.70 -5.10
CA LEU A 26 -0.84 -5.25 -4.90
C LEU A 26 -1.18 -4.84 -3.46
N ASP A 27 -2.14 -5.49 -2.83
CA ASP A 27 -2.49 -5.23 -1.44
C ASP A 27 -1.34 -5.58 -0.48
N GLU A 28 -0.67 -6.72 -0.72
CA GLU A 28 0.51 -7.14 0.02
C GLU A 28 1.66 -6.14 -0.12
N GLU A 29 1.97 -5.68 -1.34
CA GLU A 29 2.99 -4.65 -1.60
C GLU A 29 2.68 -3.33 -0.87
N VAL A 30 1.43 -2.86 -0.91
CA VAL A 30 1.02 -1.63 -0.20
C VAL A 30 1.16 -1.82 1.31
N HIS A 31 0.83 -3.01 1.82
CA HIS A 31 1.00 -3.33 3.24
C HIS A 31 2.47 -3.28 3.67
N GLU A 32 3.38 -3.85 2.89
CA GLU A 32 4.83 -3.79 3.15
C GLU A 32 5.35 -2.35 3.16
N ILE A 33 4.97 -1.55 2.17
CA ILE A 33 5.34 -0.13 2.08
C ILE A 33 4.87 0.64 3.32
N LEU A 34 3.63 0.43 3.77
CA LEU A 34 3.09 1.08 4.96
C LEU A 34 3.77 0.60 6.25
N ALA A 35 4.08 -0.69 6.35
CA ALA A 35 4.79 -1.25 7.50
C ALA A 35 6.20 -0.65 7.62
N ASP A 36 6.90 -0.52 6.50
CA ASP A 36 8.22 0.12 6.45
C ASP A 36 8.17 1.61 6.78
N ALA A 37 7.18 2.34 6.27
CA ALA A 37 7.00 3.74 6.61
C ALA A 37 6.68 3.94 8.10
N ALA A 38 5.82 3.08 8.67
CA ALA A 38 5.55 3.09 10.10
C ALA A 38 6.81 2.79 10.93
N ARG A 39 7.60 1.80 10.51
CA ARG A 39 8.88 1.46 11.14
C ARG A 39 9.87 2.62 11.11
N ARG A 40 10.07 3.26 9.96
CA ARG A 40 10.98 4.43 9.84
C ARG A 40 10.53 5.60 10.71
N ALA A 41 9.21 5.84 10.83
CA ALA A 41 8.69 6.85 11.73
C ALA A 41 9.02 6.52 13.21
N ASP A 42 8.79 5.27 13.62
CA ASP A 42 9.06 4.79 14.98
C ASP A 42 10.56 4.83 15.33
N GLU A 43 11.43 4.38 14.43
CA GLU A 43 12.90 4.45 14.56
C GLU A 43 13.40 5.90 14.75
N ASN A 44 12.68 6.87 14.19
CA ASN A 44 12.94 8.30 14.36
C ASN A 44 12.16 8.94 15.54
N ASN A 45 11.63 8.13 16.46
CA ASN A 45 10.84 8.56 17.63
C ASN A 45 9.62 9.43 17.25
N ARG A 46 8.98 9.14 16.12
CA ARG A 46 7.78 9.86 15.65
C ARG A 46 6.59 8.91 15.59
N LYS A 47 5.43 9.39 16.08
CA LYS A 47 4.14 8.68 15.96
C LYS A 47 3.38 8.99 14.66
N THR A 48 3.88 9.95 13.88
CA THR A 48 3.27 10.39 12.64
C THR A 48 4.16 9.95 11.48
N VAL A 49 3.61 9.09 10.62
CA VAL A 49 4.20 8.75 9.32
C VAL A 49 4.15 9.97 8.42
N GLN A 50 5.25 10.28 7.76
CA GLN A 50 5.42 11.43 6.88
C GLN A 50 5.86 10.98 5.50
N ALA A 51 5.81 11.88 4.51
CA ALA A 51 6.20 11.58 3.14
C ALA A 51 7.65 11.07 3.00
N ARG A 52 8.53 11.41 3.95
CA ARG A 52 9.92 10.91 4.01
C ARG A 52 10.07 9.48 4.53
N ASP A 53 9.01 8.94 5.10
CA ASP A 53 8.99 7.57 5.61
C ASP A 53 8.52 6.58 4.54
N LEU A 54 7.78 7.05 3.54
CA LEU A 54 7.47 6.28 2.34
C LEU A 54 8.75 5.99 1.56
#